data_AF-W2K1W5-F1
#
_entry.id   AF-W2K1W5-F1
#
_cell.length_a   1.000
_cell.length_b   1.000
_cell.length_c   1.000
_cell.angle_alpha   90.00
_cell.angle_beta   90.00
_cell.angle_gamma   90.00
#
_symmetry.space_group_name_H-M   'P 1'
#
loop_
_entity.id
_entity.type
_entity.pdbx_description
1 polymer ?
#
loop_
_entity_poly.entity_id
_entity_poly.type
_entity_poly.pdbx_seq_one_letter_code
_entity_poly.pdbx_strand_id
1 'polypeptide(L)' 'MKTLQQVQKEQLSFKPIQAHELVTFIGLLCARTLCPFREKISKRWAVDAQGAVSKGTFGRYMSRRRFE' A
#
# COMPACT_ATOMS: atom_id res chain seq x y z
N MET A 1 -19.90 7.31 13.47
CA MET A 1 -19.06 6.18 13.92
C MET A 1 -19.54 4.92 13.22
N LYS A 2 -18.65 4.11 12.65
CA LYS A 2 -19.05 2.82 12.06
C LYS A 2 -19.36 1.83 13.18
N THR A 3 -20.42 1.04 13.04
CA THR A 3 -20.75 -0.02 14.02
C THR A 3 -19.79 -1.22 13.85
N LEU A 4 -19.60 -2.01 14.91
CA LEU A 4 -18.69 -3.17 14.89
C LEU A 4 -19.04 -4.17 13.77
N GLN A 5 -20.34 -4.35 13.51
CA GLN A 5 -20.84 -5.21 12.44
C GLN A 5 -20.44 -4.70 11.04
N GLN A 6 -20.39 -3.38 10.84
CA GLN A 6 -19.96 -2.77 9.58
C GLN A 6 -18.48 -2.99 9.34
N VAL A 7 -17.65 -2.85 10.39
CA VAL A 7 -16.21 -3.10 10.31
C VAL A 7 -15.93 -4.58 10.00
N GLN A 8 -16.61 -5.52 10.68
CA GLN A 8 -16.46 -6.95 10.39
C GLN A 8 -16.88 -7.30 8.96
N LYS A 9 -17.98 -6.73 8.46
CA LYS A 9 -18.43 -6.94 7.08
C LYS A 9 -17.43 -6.39 6.06
N GLU A 10 -16.83 -5.23 6.34
CA GLU A 10 -15.74 -4.69 5.51
C GLU A 10 -14.53 -5.63 5.54
N GLN A 11 -14.13 -6.15 6.71
CA GLN A 11 -13.00 -7.07 6.84
C GLN A 11 -13.22 -8.42 6.12
N LEU A 12 -14.43 -8.96 6.19
CA LEU A 12 -14.82 -10.19 5.48
C LEU A 12 -14.91 -9.99 3.96
N SER A 13 -15.06 -8.75 3.49
CA SER A 13 -15.09 -8.42 2.06
C SER A 13 -13.70 -8.38 1.42
N PHE A 14 -12.62 -8.35 2.22
CA PHE A 14 -11.27 -8.40 1.66
C PHE A 14 -11.01 -9.78 1.08
N LYS A 15 -10.53 -9.79 -0.17
CA LYS A 15 -10.04 -11.02 -0.81
C LYS A 15 -8.91 -11.61 0.05
N PRO A 16 -8.81 -12.95 0.15
CA PRO A 16 -7.68 -13.60 0.82
C PRO A 16 -6.36 -13.08 0.22
N ILE A 17 -5.36 -12.87 1.08
CA ILE A 17 -4.04 -12.40 0.67
C ILE A 17 -3.30 -13.59 0.04
N GLN A 18 -2.83 -13.42 -1.20
CA GLN A 18 -2.03 -14.45 -1.85
C GLN A 18 -0.54 -14.34 -1.50
N ALA A 19 0.20 -15.44 -1.60
CA ALA A 19 1.62 -15.47 -1.26
C ALA A 19 2.46 -14.44 -2.05
N HIS A 20 2.14 -14.22 -3.33
CA HIS A 20 2.83 -13.22 -4.16
C HIS A 20 2.54 -11.77 -3.72
N GLU A 21 1.36 -11.51 -3.15
CA GLU A 21 1.00 -10.20 -2.60
C GLU A 21 1.83 -9.89 -1.34
N LEU A 22 2.13 -10.90 -0.51
CA LEU A 22 3.01 -10.74 0.65
C LEU A 22 4.44 -10.37 0.24
N VAL A 23 5.01 -11.06 -0.75
CA VAL A 23 6.35 -10.75 -1.28
C VAL A 23 6.38 -9.31 -1.81
N THR A 24 5.32 -8.92 -2.51
CA THR A 24 5.17 -7.55 -3.03
C THR A 24 5.10 -6.53 -1.89
N PHE A 25 4.28 -6.79 -0.86
CA PHE A 25 4.13 -5.94 0.30
C PHE A 25 5.46 -5.73 1.03
N ILE A 26 6.22 -6.81 1.26
CA ILE A 26 7.55 -6.76 1.87
C ILE A 26 8.51 -5.94 0.99
N GLY A 27 8.51 -6.15 -0.33
CA GLY A 27 9.33 -5.37 -1.26
C GLY A 27 9.03 -3.87 -1.21
N LEU A 28 7.75 -3.48 -1.08
CA LEU A 28 7.34 -2.09 -0.92
C LEU A 28 7.80 -1.50 0.43
N LEU A 29 7.80 -2.29 1.51
CA LEU A 29 8.35 -1.89 2.81
C LEU A 29 9.86 -1.69 2.74
N CYS A 30 10.60 -2.61 2.12
CA CYS A 30 12.05 -2.48 1.92
C CYS A 30 12.39 -1.25 1.06
N ALA A 31 11.64 -1.00 -0.01
CA ALA A 31 11.81 0.19 -0.83
C ALA A 31 11.56 1.49 -0.04
N ARG A 32 10.67 1.46 0.94
CA ARG A 32 10.47 2.56 1.89
C ARG A 32 11.68 2.73 2.82
N THR A 33 12.18 1.65 3.44
CA THR A 33 13.30 1.76 4.40
C THR A 33 14.58 2.26 3.74
N LEU A 34 14.81 1.91 2.46
CA LEU A 34 15.96 2.35 1.69
C LEU A 34 15.87 3.81 1.23
N CYS A 35 14.67 4.38 1.16
CA CYS A 35 14.45 5.79 0.82
C CYS A 35 14.01 6.55 2.08
N PRO A 36 14.90 7.21 2.83
CA PRO A 36 14.58 7.92 4.08
C PRO A 36 13.73 9.20 3.88
N PHE A 37 12.96 9.32 2.80
CA PHE A 37 12.02 10.40 2.61
C PHE A 37 10.97 10.37 3.73
N ARG A 38 10.92 11.46 4.52
CA ARG A 38 9.98 11.71 5.65
C ARG A 38 8.51 11.81 5.24
N GLU A 39 8.13 11.33 4.06
CA GLU A 39 6.78 11.39 3.55
C GLU A 39 5.97 10.15 3.92
N LYS A 40 4.64 10.34 4.04
CA LYS A 40 3.71 9.23 4.28
C LYS A 40 3.81 8.22 3.13
N ILE A 41 3.86 6.92 3.42
CA ILE A 41 3.98 5.87 2.40
C ILE A 41 2.86 5.93 1.36
N SER A 42 1.67 6.36 1.78
CA SER A 42 0.52 6.61 0.93
C SER A 42 0.79 7.61 -0.20
N LYS A 43 1.73 8.54 -0.04
CA LYS A 43 2.13 9.49 -1.08
C LYS A 43 2.93 8.82 -2.20
N ARG A 44 3.52 7.65 -1.98
CA ARG A 44 4.24 6.89 -3.01
C ARG A 44 3.30 6.29 -4.08
N TRP A 45 2.01 6.22 -3.77
CA TRP A 45 0.94 5.91 -4.72
C TRP A 45 0.41 7.13 -5.47
N ALA A 46 0.78 8.35 -5.07
CA ALA A 46 0.38 9.55 -5.77
C ALA A 46 1.14 9.67 -7.11
N VAL A 47 0.53 10.34 -8.07
CA VAL A 47 1.09 10.64 -9.40
C VAL A 47 2.09 11.80 -9.32
N ASP A 48 2.43 12.28 -8.13
CA ASP A 48 3.43 13.33 -7.94
C ASP A 48 4.83 12.73 -7.85
N ALA A 49 5.74 13.20 -8.70
CA ALA A 49 7.12 12.73 -8.72
C ALA A 49 7.86 13.51 -7.64
N GLN A 50 8.22 12.85 -6.54
CA GLN A 50 9.11 13.45 -5.55
C GLN A 50 10.33 12.53 -5.34
N GLY A 51 11.50 13.04 -5.75
CA GLY A 51 12.79 12.35 -5.64
C GLY A 51 13.08 11.34 -6.76
N ALA A 52 13.92 10.33 -6.46
CA ALA A 52 14.45 9.37 -7.43
C ALA A 52 13.49 8.24 -7.85
N VAL A 53 12.23 8.25 -7.40
CA VAL A 53 11.26 7.21 -7.72
C VAL A 53 10.17 7.74 -8.63
N SER A 54 10.08 7.14 -9.80
CA SER A 54 9.13 7.46 -10.86
C SER A 54 7.69 7.35 -10.35
N LYS A 55 6.83 8.24 -10.85
CA LYS A 55 5.38 8.29 -10.55
C LYS A 55 4.75 6.90 -10.69
N GLY A 56 3.90 6.51 -9.73
CA GLY A 56 3.11 5.27 -9.84
C GLY A 56 3.90 3.96 -9.68
N THR A 57 5.17 3.99 -9.26
CA THR A 57 5.98 2.76 -9.09
C THR A 57 5.31 1.79 -8.12
N PHE A 58 4.79 2.25 -6.98
CA PHE A 58 4.12 1.38 -6.01
C PHE A 58 2.76 0.90 -6.52
N GLY A 59 2.02 1.78 -7.22
CA GLY A 59 0.74 1.46 -7.84
C GLY A 59 0.81 0.38 -8.92
N ARG A 60 1.98 0.19 -9.54
CA ARG A 60 2.23 -0.90 -10.50
C ARG A 60 2.25 -2.28 -9.85
N TYR A 61 2.66 -2.38 -8.59
CA TYR A 61 2.80 -3.66 -7.89
C TYR A 61 1.63 -3.98 -6.96
N MET A 62 1.09 -2.97 -6.27
CA MET A 62 -0.06 -3.15 -5.37
C MET A 62 -0.90 -1.88 -5.38
N SER A 63 -2.22 -1.98 -5.31
CA SER A 63 -3.05 -0.78 -5.18
C SER A 63 -3.00 -0.24 -3.75
N ARG A 64 -3.13 1.09 -3.58
CA ARG A 64 -3.10 1.72 -2.27
C ARG A 64 -4.13 1.13 -1.31
N ARG A 65 -5.37 0.92 -1.79
CA ARG A 65 -6.47 0.34 -1.00
C ARG A 65 -6.25 -1.11 -0.59
N ARG A 66 -5.32 -1.82 -1.24
CA ARG A 66 -4.95 -3.20 -0.89
C ARG A 66 -3.78 -3.25 0.09
N PHE A 67 -3.00 -2.17 0.16
CA PHE A 67 -1.91 -1.98 1.13
C PHE A 67 -2.39 -1.40 2.47
N GLU A 68 -3.34 -0.45 2.43
CA GLU A 68 -4.01 0.16 3.60
C GLU A 68 -5.13 -0.74 4.14
#